data_AF-A0A6N2BLF8-F1
#
_entry.id   AF-A0A6N2BLF8-F1
#
_cell.length_a   1.000
_cell.length_b   1.000
_cell.length_c   1.000
_cell.angle_alpha   90.00
_cell.angle_beta   90.00
_cell.angle_gamma   90.00
#
_symmetry.space_group_name_H-M   'P 1'
#
loop_
_entity.id
_entity.type
_entity.pdbx_description
1 polymer ?
#
loop_
_entity_poly.entity_id
_entity_poly.type
_entity_poly.pdbx_seq_one_letter_code
_entity_poly.pdbx_strand_id
1 'polypeptide(L)'
;INTRRNAARRLEEEVSNAGAPPHGDQVPLLEEDANVEQAPANPPPVTEVEMRAILAQIAQAITIQAQAATFQAQAMTAQANREVDEDPQEFIDEVYKTLHAMGVSSSEKDELAT
;
A
#
# COMPACT_ATOMS: atom_id res chain seq x y z
N ILE A 1 34.81 -33.64 -0.21
CA ILE A 1 35.59 -34.88 -0.45
C ILE A 1 36.53 -35.03 0.76
N ASN A 2 36.41 -35.94 1.72
CA ASN A 2 35.55 -37.13 1.92
C ASN A 2 35.36 -37.45 3.44
N THR A 3 34.67 -38.50 3.93
CA THR A 3 33.33 -39.09 3.66
C THR A 3 33.15 -40.40 4.48
N ARG A 4 32.06 -40.52 5.28
CA ARG A 4 31.54 -41.72 6.01
C ARG A 4 32.37 -42.31 7.18
N ARG A 5 31.69 -42.59 8.32
CA ARG A 5 31.25 -43.96 8.76
C ARG A 5 30.71 -43.95 10.21
N ASN A 6 29.77 -44.88 10.48
CA ASN A 6 29.47 -45.60 11.76
C ASN A 6 28.14 -45.21 12.45
N ALA A 7 27.28 -46.12 12.95
CA ALA A 7 26.99 -47.55 12.65
C ALA A 7 25.63 -47.96 13.28
N ALA A 8 25.25 -49.25 13.09
CA ALA A 8 24.24 -50.03 13.84
C ALA A 8 22.77 -49.51 13.85
N ARG A 9 21.80 -50.14 13.14
CA ARG A 9 21.10 -51.39 13.52
C ARG A 9 20.69 -51.38 15.01
N ARG A 10 19.44 -51.06 15.37
CA ARG A 10 18.30 -52.01 15.48
C ARG A 10 18.73 -53.42 15.89
N LEU A 11 18.29 -53.92 17.06
CA LEU A 11 17.41 -55.09 17.24
C LEU A 11 17.35 -55.54 18.74
N GLU A 12 16.15 -55.90 19.27
CA GLU A 12 15.79 -56.42 20.63
C GLU A 12 16.39 -55.73 21.91
N GLU A 13 15.94 -55.95 23.17
CA GLU A 13 15.03 -56.94 23.78
C GLU A 13 14.19 -56.34 24.94
N GLU A 14 13.12 -57.03 25.31
CA GLU A 14 12.12 -56.70 26.33
C GLU A 14 12.60 -56.98 27.79
N VAL A 15 12.27 -56.11 28.76
CA VAL A 15 12.26 -56.49 30.18
C VAL A 15 11.04 -55.93 30.91
N SER A 16 9.98 -56.74 31.00
CA SER A 16 8.86 -56.50 31.90
C SER A 16 9.29 -56.67 33.36
N ASN A 17 9.01 -55.69 34.23
CA ASN A 17 9.12 -55.86 35.69
C ASN A 17 7.92 -55.20 36.41
N ALA A 18 7.20 -56.02 37.17
CA ALA A 18 6.01 -55.62 37.92
C ALA A 18 6.37 -55.12 39.34
N GLY A 19 5.60 -54.16 39.86
CA GLY A 19 5.66 -53.77 41.28
C GLY A 19 5.23 -52.34 41.55
N ALA A 20 4.11 -52.17 42.27
CA ALA A 20 3.61 -50.90 42.80
C ALA A 20 2.95 -51.16 44.17
N PRO A 21 2.66 -50.14 45.01
CA PRO A 21 3.35 -48.87 45.25
C PRO A 21 3.82 -48.77 46.75
N PRO A 22 4.22 -47.59 47.25
CA PRO A 22 3.33 -46.99 48.26
C PRO A 22 3.12 -45.47 48.16
N HIS A 23 1.99 -45.06 48.70
CA HIS A 23 1.48 -43.69 48.87
C HIS A 23 2.41 -42.84 49.75
N GLY A 24 2.67 -41.56 49.42
CA GLY A 24 3.56 -40.75 50.25
C GLY A 24 3.94 -39.33 49.80
N ASP A 25 3.05 -38.59 49.14
CA ASP A 25 2.75 -37.17 49.43
C ASP A 25 1.92 -36.55 48.30
N GLN A 26 0.91 -35.77 48.70
CA GLN A 26 0.14 -34.96 47.76
C GLN A 26 0.98 -33.74 47.39
N VAL A 27 1.66 -33.79 46.24
CA VAL A 27 1.94 -32.56 45.50
C VAL A 27 0.60 -31.86 45.26
N PRO A 28 0.45 -30.56 45.54
CA PRO A 28 -0.72 -29.81 45.11
C PRO A 28 -0.96 -30.06 43.62
N LEU A 29 -2.22 -30.02 43.17
CA LEU A 29 -2.46 -29.75 41.76
C LEU A 29 -1.72 -28.44 41.48
N LEU A 30 -0.61 -28.52 40.74
CA LEU A 30 -0.18 -27.43 39.90
C LEU A 30 -1.38 -27.20 38.99
N GLU A 31 -2.09 -26.11 39.24
CA GLU A 31 -3.14 -25.63 38.37
C GLU A 31 -2.56 -25.70 36.96
N GLU A 32 -3.17 -26.52 36.08
CA GLU A 32 -2.75 -26.58 34.68
C GLU A 32 -2.74 -25.14 34.20
N ASP A 33 -1.55 -24.66 33.81
CA ASP A 33 -1.35 -23.27 33.43
C ASP A 33 -2.27 -23.01 32.25
N ALA A 34 -3.41 -22.38 32.56
CA ALA A 34 -4.54 -22.22 31.65
C ALA A 34 -4.26 -21.13 30.60
N ASN A 35 -2.97 -20.83 30.37
CA ASN A 35 -2.46 -20.50 29.07
C ASN A 35 -2.56 -21.72 28.12
N VAL A 36 -3.78 -22.23 27.96
CA VAL A 36 -4.22 -22.79 26.69
C VAL A 36 -3.97 -21.69 25.69
N GLU A 37 -2.90 -21.87 24.94
CA GLU A 37 -2.44 -21.02 23.84
C GLU A 37 -3.65 -20.37 23.18
N GLN A 38 -3.84 -19.06 23.39
CA GLN A 38 -4.88 -18.30 22.71
C GLN A 38 -4.48 -18.24 21.23
N ALA A 39 -4.77 -19.34 20.52
CA ALA A 39 -4.72 -19.42 19.08
C ALA A 39 -5.44 -18.18 18.56
N PRO A 40 -4.85 -17.41 17.62
CA PRO A 40 -5.42 -16.15 17.16
C PRO A 40 -6.88 -16.39 16.80
N ALA A 41 -7.80 -15.75 17.53
CA ALA A 41 -9.22 -16.01 17.39
C ALA A 41 -9.59 -15.83 15.92
N ASN A 42 -9.90 -16.94 15.24
CA ASN A 42 -10.19 -16.93 13.82
C ASN A 42 -11.31 -15.91 13.59
N PRO A 43 -11.06 -14.81 12.86
CA PRO A 43 -12.06 -13.76 12.73
C PRO A 43 -13.34 -14.38 12.17
N PRO A 44 -14.53 -13.98 12.68
CA PRO A 44 -15.77 -14.54 12.21
C PRO A 44 -15.84 -14.40 10.67
N PRO A 45 -16.29 -15.44 9.96
CA PRO A 45 -16.30 -15.42 8.50
C PRO A 45 -17.17 -14.26 8.02
N VAL A 46 -16.56 -13.33 7.27
CA VAL A 46 -17.22 -12.12 6.76
C VAL A 46 -18.48 -12.52 6.00
N THR A 47 -19.62 -12.04 6.45
CA THR A 47 -20.91 -12.37 5.87
C THR A 47 -21.10 -11.68 4.52
N GLU A 48 -21.98 -12.21 3.67
CA GLU A 48 -22.29 -11.57 2.37
C GLU A 48 -22.81 -10.13 2.54
N VAL A 49 -23.53 -9.87 3.64
CA VAL A 49 -24.04 -8.52 3.98
C VAL A 49 -22.89 -7.56 4.28
N GLU A 50 -21.90 -7.97 5.07
CA GLU A 50 -20.71 -7.16 5.35
C GLU A 50 -19.88 -6.95 4.09
N MET A 51 -19.69 -7.98 3.26
CA MET A 51 -18.98 -7.86 1.98
C MET A 51 -19.66 -6.84 1.05
N ARG A 52 -21.00 -6.88 0.93
CA ARG A 52 -21.78 -5.88 0.18
C ARG A 52 -21.65 -4.48 0.78
N ALA A 53 -21.65 -4.35 2.11
CA ALA A 53 -21.49 -3.06 2.79
C ALA A 53 -20.09 -2.46 2.57
N ILE A 54 -19.04 -3.28 2.61
CA ILE A 54 -17.64 -2.87 2.33
C ILE A 54 -17.51 -2.43 0.87
N LEU A 55 -18.04 -3.20 -0.08
CA LEU A 55 -18.05 -2.84 -1.51
C LEU A 55 -18.80 -1.53 -1.76
N ALA A 56 -19.95 -1.31 -1.09
CA ALA A 56 -20.71 -0.07 -1.18
C ALA A 56 -19.96 1.14 -0.60
N GLN A 57 -19.23 0.98 0.50
CA GLN A 57 -18.38 2.04 1.06
C GLN A 57 -17.21 2.39 0.13
N ILE A 58 -16.55 1.38 -0.46
CA ILE A 58 -15.46 1.58 -1.44
C ILE A 58 -16.00 2.33 -2.67
N ALA A 59 -17.15 1.93 -3.21
CA ALA A 59 -17.77 2.60 -4.36
C ALA A 59 -18.13 4.07 -4.05
N GLN A 60 -18.63 4.37 -2.85
CA GLN A 60 -18.89 5.74 -2.40
C GLN A 60 -17.59 6.55 -2.26
N ALA A 61 -16.55 5.99 -1.63
CA ALA A 61 -15.26 6.66 -1.49
C ALA A 61 -14.62 7.00 -2.85
N ILE A 62 -14.66 6.07 -3.80
CA ILE A 62 -14.20 6.29 -5.18
C ILE A 62 -15.02 7.40 -5.85
N THR A 63 -16.35 7.39 -5.68
CA THR A 63 -17.23 8.41 -6.25
C THR A 63 -16.90 9.81 -5.70
N ILE A 64 -16.70 9.93 -4.39
CA ILE A 64 -16.34 11.19 -3.74
C ILE A 64 -14.96 11.69 -4.23
N GLN A 65 -13.97 10.80 -4.32
CA GLN A 65 -12.63 11.15 -4.82
C GLN A 65 -12.67 11.60 -6.29
N ALA A 66 -13.44 10.91 -7.14
CA ALA A 66 -13.61 11.27 -8.56
C ALA A 66 -14.31 12.63 -8.74
N GLN A 67 -15.33 12.93 -7.93
CA GLN A 67 -15.99 14.23 -7.92
C GLN A 67 -15.04 15.34 -7.46
N ALA A 68 -14.27 15.12 -6.39
CA ALA A 68 -13.30 16.10 -5.90
C ALA A 68 -12.20 16.40 -6.93
N ALA A 69 -11.66 15.36 -7.59
CA ALA A 69 -10.66 15.51 -8.65
C ALA A 69 -11.24 16.24 -9.89
N THR A 70 -12.50 15.97 -10.24
CA THR A 70 -13.19 16.65 -11.35
C THR A 70 -13.39 18.14 -11.03
N PHE A 71 -13.82 18.47 -9.82
CA PHE A 71 -13.97 19.87 -9.38
C PHE A 71 -12.63 20.61 -9.37
N GLN A 72 -11.55 19.97 -8.89
CA GLN A 72 -10.21 20.54 -8.94
C GLN A 72 -9.73 20.78 -10.37
N ALA A 73 -9.94 19.81 -11.28
CA ALA A 73 -9.60 19.97 -12.69
C ALA A 73 -10.34 21.14 -13.34
N GLN A 74 -11.65 21.27 -13.10
CA GLN A 74 -12.46 22.40 -13.59
C GLN A 74 -11.98 23.74 -13.02
N ALA A 75 -11.62 23.80 -11.73
CA ALA A 75 -11.06 25.00 -11.12
C ALA A 75 -9.72 25.40 -11.74
N MET A 76 -8.81 24.44 -11.99
CA MET A 76 -7.54 24.71 -12.66
C MET A 76 -7.73 25.19 -14.11
N THR A 77 -8.65 24.60 -14.87
CA THR A 77 -8.98 25.07 -16.22
C THR A 77 -9.58 26.47 -16.20
N ALA A 78 -10.48 26.77 -15.25
CA ALA A 78 -11.06 28.11 -15.10
C ALA A 78 -10.04 29.17 -14.68
N GLN A 79 -9.04 28.79 -13.87
CA GLN A 79 -7.92 29.67 -13.51
C GLN A 79 -6.99 29.91 -14.72
N ALA A 80 -6.56 28.87 -15.42
CA ALA A 80 -5.69 29.00 -16.59
C ALA A 80 -6.32 29.88 -17.69
N ASN A 81 -7.63 29.71 -17.93
CA ASN A 81 -8.39 30.55 -18.87
C ASN A 81 -8.60 32.00 -18.39
N ARG A 82 -8.31 32.31 -17.12
CA ARG A 82 -8.40 33.65 -16.53
C ARG A 82 -7.04 34.35 -16.45
N GLU A 83 -5.94 33.60 -16.38
CA GLU A 83 -4.59 34.15 -16.36
C GLU A 83 -4.16 34.71 -17.72
N VAL A 84 -4.82 34.31 -18.82
CA VAL A 84 -4.66 34.90 -20.16
C VAL A 84 -5.58 36.12 -20.34
N ASP A 85 -5.34 37.17 -19.54
CA ASP A 85 -5.91 38.52 -19.69
C ASP A 85 -4.81 39.52 -20.13
N GLU A 86 -3.81 39.02 -20.85
CA GLU A 86 -2.75 39.81 -21.50
C GLU A 86 -3.31 40.41 -22.81
N ASP A 87 -3.08 41.70 -23.06
CA ASP A 87 -3.40 42.30 -24.35
C ASP A 87 -2.53 41.62 -25.44
N PRO A 88 -3.13 41.03 -26.49
CA PRO A 88 -2.36 40.47 -27.59
C PRO A 88 -1.34 41.44 -28.21
N GLN A 89 -1.57 42.76 -28.13
CA GLN A 89 -0.59 43.76 -28.56
C GLN A 89 0.60 43.88 -27.58
N GLU A 90 0.37 43.84 -26.27
CA GLU A 90 1.44 43.91 -25.27
C GLU A 90 2.38 42.70 -25.38
N PHE A 91 1.83 41.50 -25.59
CA PHE A 91 2.61 40.29 -25.89
C PHE A 91 3.46 40.43 -27.16
N ILE A 92 2.87 40.95 -28.25
CA ILE A 92 3.60 41.20 -29.51
C ILE A 92 4.73 42.21 -29.30
N ASP A 93 4.48 43.31 -28.58
CA ASP A 93 5.48 44.33 -28.27
C ASP A 93 6.64 43.78 -27.42
N GLU A 94 6.36 42.91 -26.44
CA GLU A 94 7.40 42.26 -25.64
C GLU A 94 8.25 41.26 -26.45
N VAL A 95 7.63 40.48 -27.34
CA VAL A 95 8.34 39.64 -28.31
C VAL A 95 9.22 40.50 -29.22
N TYR A 96 8.69 41.63 -29.74
CA TYR A 96 9.46 42.57 -30.56
C TYR A 96 10.64 43.18 -29.80
N LYS A 97 10.46 43.55 -28.54
CA LYS A 97 11.52 44.09 -27.66
C LYS A 97 12.61 43.05 -27.40
N THR A 98 12.23 41.79 -27.16
CA THR A 98 13.15 40.68 -26.91
C THR A 98 13.98 40.34 -28.15
N LEU A 99 13.33 40.24 -29.32
CA LEU A 99 14.02 40.04 -30.61
C LEU A 99 15.01 41.18 -30.91
N HIS A 100 14.63 42.43 -30.60
CA HIS A 100 15.54 43.58 -30.77
C HIS A 100 16.76 43.51 -29.83
N ALA A 101 16.57 43.11 -28.57
CA ALA A 101 17.66 42.92 -27.61
C ALA A 101 18.61 41.77 -28.02
N MET A 102 18.13 40.77 -28.76
CA MET A 102 18.95 39.70 -29.36
C MET A 102 19.62 40.11 -30.68
N GLY A 103 19.40 41.34 -31.18
CA GLY A 103 20.02 41.85 -32.40
C GLY A 103 19.33 41.42 -33.71
N VAL A 104 18.13 40.84 -33.64
CA VAL A 104 17.34 40.45 -34.82
C VAL A 104 16.89 41.72 -35.56
N SER A 105 17.16 41.76 -36.86
CA SER A 105 16.87 42.92 -37.72
C SER A 105 15.38 42.99 -38.10
N SER A 106 14.86 44.18 -38.39
CA SER A 106 13.42 44.35 -38.69
C SER A 106 12.93 43.47 -39.84
N SER A 107 13.74 43.28 -40.88
CA SER A 107 13.42 42.40 -42.02
C SER A 107 13.21 40.94 -41.63
N GLU A 108 13.94 40.43 -40.63
CA GLU A 108 13.76 39.06 -40.11
C GLU A 108 12.51 38.94 -39.23
N LYS A 109 12.04 40.07 -38.66
CA LYS A 109 10.84 40.12 -37.80
C LYS A 109 9.57 40.22 -38.65
N ASP A 110 9.63 40.95 -39.76
CA ASP A 110 8.56 41.03 -40.75
C ASP A 110 8.31 39.65 -41.42
N GLU A 111 9.38 38.86 -41.65
CA GLU A 111 9.29 37.49 -42.19
C GLU A 111 8.68 36.49 -41.19
N LEU A 112 8.85 36.70 -39.87
CA LEU A 112 8.23 35.88 -38.82
C LEU A 112 6.74 36.20 -38.56
N ALA A 113 6.22 37.29 -39.13
CA ALA A 113 4.85 37.77 -38.92
C ALA A 113 3.87 37.40 -40.06
N THR A 114 4.31 36.56 -41.02
CA THR A 114 3.56 36.13 -42.22
C THR A 114 3.22 34.64 -42.20
#